data_AF-A0A7I9Y6I0-F1
#
_entry.id   AF-A0A7I9Y6I0-F1
#
_cell.length_a   1.000
_cell.length_b   1.000
_cell.length_c   1.000
_cell.angle_alpha   90.00
_cell.angle_beta   90.00
_cell.angle_gamma   90.00
#
_symmetry.space_group_name_H-M   'P 1'
#
loop_
_entity.id
_entity.type
_entity.pdbx_description
1 polymer ?
#
loop_
_entity_poly.entity_id
_entity_poly.type
_entity_poly.pdbx_seq_one_letter_code
_entity_poly.pdbx_strand_id
1 'polypeptide(L)'
;MSFDGDYSEVADTQLDELENGPDIDLYNSVLDTIELILRLPGQAQSLSTAITTPDGIRMRLPVIGHPPYKVFWSTEGPRIEAIFPPA
;
A
#
# COMPACT_ATOMS: atom_id res chain seq x y z
N MET A 1 -6.34 11.58 -17.35
CA MET A 1 -5.86 10.79 -16.22
C MET A 1 -4.45 11.25 -15.95
N SER A 2 -4.27 12.09 -14.94
CA SER A 2 -2.95 12.58 -14.54
C SER A 2 -2.63 11.92 -13.22
N PHE A 3 -1.92 10.80 -13.30
CA PHE A 3 -1.33 10.09 -12.17
C PHE A 3 0.01 10.78 -11.89
N ASP A 4 0.12 11.49 -10.77
CA ASP A 4 1.43 12.01 -10.31
C ASP A 4 1.52 12.20 -8.78
N GLY A 5 0.52 11.75 -8.00
CA GLY A 5 0.47 12.01 -6.55
C GLY A 5 0.19 10.81 -5.66
N ASP A 6 -0.51 9.79 -6.16
CA ASP A 6 -1.09 8.75 -5.30
C ASP A 6 -0.13 7.56 -5.05
N TYR A 7 0.94 7.45 -5.84
CA TYR A 7 1.94 6.37 -5.73
C TYR A 7 3.37 6.94 -5.73
N SER A 8 4.27 6.23 -5.06
CA SER A 8 5.71 6.39 -5.23
C SER A 8 6.22 5.55 -6.40
N GLU A 9 7.37 5.94 -6.97
CA GLU A 9 8.05 5.13 -7.99
C GLU A 9 8.33 3.70 -7.49
N VAL A 10 8.59 3.54 -6.18
CA VAL A 10 8.79 2.24 -5.54
C VAL A 10 7.51 1.43 -5.53
N ALA A 11 6.39 2.05 -5.12
CA ALA A 11 5.09 1.37 -5.09
C ALA A 11 4.62 0.99 -6.49
N ASP A 12 4.84 1.86 -7.48
CA ASP A 12 4.51 1.64 -8.89
C ASP A 12 5.29 0.43 -9.43
N THR A 13 6.61 0.43 -9.27
CA THR A 13 7.47 -0.70 -9.67
C THR A 13 7.05 -2.01 -9.00
N GLN A 14 6.70 -1.97 -7.71
CA GLN A 14 6.28 -3.16 -6.97
C GLN A 14 4.90 -3.66 -7.42
N LEU A 15 3.99 -2.78 -7.83
CA LEU A 15 2.71 -3.16 -8.43
C LEU A 15 2.92 -3.85 -9.78
N ASP A 16 3.81 -3.31 -10.62
CA ASP A 16 4.14 -3.92 -11.91
C ASP A 16 4.72 -5.33 -11.72
N GLU A 17 5.60 -5.53 -10.74
CA GLU A 17 6.16 -6.85 -10.41
C GLU A 17 5.07 -7.83 -9.94
N LEU A 18 4.12 -7.38 -9.13
CA LEU A 18 3.00 -8.19 -8.66
C LEU A 18 2.02 -8.53 -9.79
N GLU A 19 1.74 -7.57 -10.69
CA GLU A 19 0.88 -7.78 -11.85
C GLU A 19 1.45 -8.82 -12.82
N ASN A 20 2.78 -8.80 -13.01
CA ASN A 20 3.50 -9.78 -13.82
C ASN A 20 3.80 -11.10 -13.07
N GLY A 21 3.45 -11.18 -11.79
CA GLY A 21 3.69 -12.31 -10.93
C GLY A 21 2.74 -13.49 -11.18
N PRO A 22 3.04 -14.68 -10.61
CA PRO A 22 2.20 -15.86 -10.78
C PRO A 22 0.96 -15.88 -9.86
N ASP A 23 0.89 -15.01 -8.85
CA ASP A 23 -0.17 -14.99 -7.83
C ASP A 23 -1.12 -13.80 -8.06
N ILE A 24 -2.16 -14.06 -8.87
CA ILE A 24 -3.18 -13.04 -9.20
C ILE A 24 -4.05 -12.66 -8.00
N ASP A 25 -4.25 -13.59 -7.06
CA ASP A 25 -5.08 -13.35 -5.87
C ASP A 25 -4.36 -12.38 -4.93
N LEU A 26 -3.03 -12.50 -4.83
CA LEU A 26 -2.19 -11.53 -4.13
C LEU A 26 -2.28 -10.14 -4.77
N TYR A 27 -2.14 -10.04 -6.09
CA TYR A 27 -2.23 -8.76 -6.80
C TYR A 27 -3.58 -8.08 -6.56
N ASN A 28 -4.68 -8.81 -6.72
CA ASN A 28 -6.03 -8.29 -6.47
C ASN A 28 -6.22 -7.85 -5.01
N SER A 29 -5.73 -8.63 -4.05
CA SER A 29 -5.84 -8.26 -2.63
C SER A 29 -5.02 -7.02 -2.27
N VAL A 30 -3.89 -6.80 -2.94
CA VAL A 30 -3.10 -5.57 -2.83
C VAL A 30 -3.89 -4.39 -3.41
N LEU A 31 -4.51 -4.54 -4.58
CA LEU A 31 -5.36 -3.49 -5.17
C LEU A 31 -6.55 -3.14 -4.27
N ASP A 32 -7.24 -4.13 -3.70
CA ASP A 32 -8.34 -3.89 -2.75
C ASP A 32 -7.86 -3.10 -1.51
N THR A 33 -6.67 -3.43 -1.02
CA THR A 33 -6.05 -2.74 0.13
C THR A 33 -5.72 -1.28 -0.22
N ILE A 34 -5.21 -1.04 -1.43
CA ILE A 34 -4.89 0.30 -1.93
C ILE A 34 -6.17 1.11 -2.18
N GLU A 35 -7.20 0.50 -2.76
CA GLU A 35 -8.49 1.12 -2.97
C GLU A 35 -9.10 1.58 -1.64
N LEU A 36 -9.03 0.74 -0.60
CA LEU A 36 -9.46 1.11 0.75
C LEU A 36 -8.71 2.34 1.28
N ILE A 37 -7.39 2.41 1.10
CA ILE A 37 -6.56 3.55 1.52
C ILE A 37 -6.99 4.83 0.81
N LEU A 38 -7.11 4.80 -0.51
CA LEU A 38 -7.38 5.99 -1.31
C LEU A 38 -8.83 6.47 -1.16
N ARG A 39 -9.80 5.54 -1.06
CA ARG A 39 -11.23 5.90 -0.97
C ARG A 39 -11.69 6.20 0.46
N LEU A 40 -11.16 5.49 1.45
CA LEU A 40 -11.60 5.58 2.85
C LEU A 40 -10.40 5.71 3.81
N PRO A 41 -9.58 6.77 3.68
CA PRO A 41 -8.32 6.91 4.43
C PRO A 41 -8.51 6.88 5.95
N GLY A 42 -9.63 7.40 6.48
CA GLY A 42 -9.93 7.32 7.92
C GLY A 42 -10.12 5.88 8.42
N GLN A 43 -10.78 5.04 7.62
CA GLN A 43 -10.94 3.62 7.93
C GLN A 43 -9.60 2.89 7.79
N ALA A 44 -8.88 3.11 6.69
CA ALA A 44 -7.56 2.54 6.49
C ALA A 44 -6.60 2.90 7.63
N GLN A 45 -6.64 4.15 8.12
CA GLN A 45 -5.82 4.61 9.24
C GLN A 45 -6.17 3.87 10.52
N SER A 46 -7.46 3.68 10.82
CA SER A 46 -7.92 2.94 12.01
C SER A 46 -7.48 1.46 12.01
N LEU A 47 -7.27 0.89 10.83
CA LEU A 47 -6.82 -0.50 10.63
C LEU A 47 -5.29 -0.60 10.50
N SER A 48 -4.60 0.54 10.39
CA SER A 48 -3.16 0.60 10.18
C SER A 48 -2.39 0.65 11.50
N THR A 49 -1.14 0.19 11.45
CA THR A 49 -0.14 0.51 12.49
C THR A 49 0.68 1.71 12.03
N ALA A 50 0.77 2.76 12.85
CA ALA A 50 1.70 3.87 12.59
C ALA A 50 3.15 3.45 12.88
N ILE A 51 4.07 3.79 12.00
CA ILE A 51 5.50 3.49 12.09
C ILE A 51 6.27 4.78 11.87
N THR A 52 7.23 5.05 12.76
CA THR A 52 8.15 6.17 12.61
C THR A 52 9.30 5.77 11.69
N THR A 53 9.50 6.53 10.62
CA THR A 53 10.66 6.45 9.74
C THR A 53 11.47 7.75 9.83
N PRO A 54 12.71 7.80 9.30
CA PRO A 54 13.48 9.04 9.22
C PRO A 54 12.74 10.16 8.47
N ASP A 55 11.86 9.79 7.54
CA ASP A 55 11.09 10.70 6.69
C ASP A 55 9.69 11.03 7.27
N GLY A 56 9.40 10.60 8.49
CA GLY A 56 8.14 10.90 9.19
C GLY A 56 7.31 9.66 9.54
N ILE A 57 6.02 9.86 9.80
CA ILE A 57 5.12 8.76 10.16
C ILE A 57 4.54 8.13 8.89
N ARG A 58 4.68 6.81 8.78
CA ARG A 58 4.05 5.99 7.74
C ARG A 58 3.03 5.05 8.36
N MET A 59 1.93 4.84 7.68
CA MET A 59 0.91 3.88 8.05
C MET A 59 1.21 2.55 7.37
N ARG A 60 1.11 1.46 8.13
CA ARG A 60 1.28 0.09 7.63
C ARG A 60 -0.03 -0.66 7.77
N LEU A 61 -0.64 -1.00 6.64
CA LEU A 61 -1.88 -1.77 6.55
C LEU A 61 -1.57 -3.19 6.05
N PRO A 62 -1.93 -4.25 6.79
CA PRO A 62 -1.80 -5.63 6.29
C PRO A 62 -2.72 -5.89 5.09
N VAL A 63 -2.23 -6.67 4.13
CA VAL A 63 -3.04 -7.20 3.03
C VAL A 63 -3.84 -8.40 3.56
N ILE A 64 -5.17 -8.30 3.50
CA ILE A 64 -6.07 -9.35 4.01
C ILE A 64 -5.90 -10.62 3.18
N GLY A 65 -5.89 -11.79 3.82
CA GLY A 65 -5.78 -13.09 3.14
C GLY A 65 -4.37 -13.45 2.69
N HIS A 66 -3.46 -12.48 2.61
CA HIS A 66 -2.08 -12.67 2.17
C HIS A 66 -1.06 -12.26 3.24
N PRO A 67 -1.09 -12.84 4.46
CA PRO A 67 0.07 -12.72 5.33
C PRO A 67 1.23 -13.40 4.58
N PRO A 68 2.29 -12.66 4.25
CA PRO A 68 2.76 -11.59 5.13
C PRO A 68 2.80 -10.15 4.54
N TYR A 69 2.17 -9.91 3.40
CA TYR A 69 2.20 -8.66 2.64
C TYR A 69 1.54 -7.47 3.36
N LYS A 70 2.10 -6.28 3.15
CA LYS A 70 1.64 -5.03 3.76
C LYS A 70 1.82 -3.87 2.78
N VAL A 71 0.88 -2.93 2.84
CA VAL A 71 0.93 -1.66 2.11
C VAL A 71 1.34 -0.56 3.08
N PHE A 72 2.35 0.21 2.69
CA PHE A 72 2.82 1.39 3.42
C PHE A 72 2.32 2.65 2.73
N TRP A 73 1.79 3.60 3.51
CA TRP A 73 1.18 4.81 2.95
C TRP A 73 1.30 6.02 3.89
N SER A 74 1.18 7.24 3.37
CA SER A 74 1.15 8.50 4.15
C SER A 74 -0.23 9.11 4.24
N THR A 75 -0.43 9.97 5.24
CA THR A 75 -1.69 10.69 5.49
C THR A 75 -1.66 12.17 5.07
N GLU A 76 -0.51 12.74 4.72
CA GLU A 76 -0.38 14.15 4.26
C GLU A 76 -1.07 14.37 2.90
N GLY A 77 -1.18 13.30 2.13
CA GLY A 77 -2.17 12.99 1.11
C GLY A 77 -2.14 11.47 1.00
N PRO A 78 -3.29 10.75 0.93
CA PRO A 78 -3.30 9.29 0.92
C PRO A 78 -2.50 8.79 -0.28
N ARG A 79 -1.23 8.47 -0.03
CA ARG A 79 -0.24 8.11 -1.04
C ARG A 79 0.40 6.80 -0.66
N ILE A 80 0.45 5.88 -1.61
CA ILE A 80 1.07 4.58 -1.48
C ILE A 80 2.58 4.74 -1.64
N GLU A 81 3.32 4.26 -0.66
CA GLU A 81 4.76 4.45 -0.57
C GLU A 81 5.55 3.20 -0.91
N ALA A 82 5.01 2.03 -0.54
CA ALA A 82 5.61 0.74 -0.87
C ALA A 82 4.65 -0.41 -0.55
N ILE A 83 4.91 -1.56 -1.17
CA ILE A 83 4.26 -2.85 -0.96
C ILE A 83 5.35 -3.88 -0.66
N PHE A 84 5.33 -4.47 0.54
CA PHE A 84 6.40 -5.37 0.98
C PHE A 84 5.83 -6.71 1.46
N PRO A 85 6.39 -7.87 1.07
CA PRO A 85 6.46 -9.01 1.98
C PRO A 85 7.38 -8.64 3.17
N PRO A 86 7.24 -9.21 4.38
CA PRO A 86 8.17 -8.94 5.46
C PRO A 86 9.54 -9.46 5.02
N ALA A 87 10.57 -8.75 5.47
CA ALA A 87 11.88 -9.34 5.64
C ALA A 87 11.84 -10.55 6.58
#